data_AF-A0A174FHF7-F1
#
_entry.id   AF-A0A174FHF7-F1
#
_cell.length_a   1.000
_cell.length_b   1.000
_cell.length_c   1.000
_cell.angle_alpha   90.00
_cell.angle_beta   90.00
_cell.angle_gamma   90.00
#
_symmetry.space_group_name_H-M   'P 1'
#
loop_
_entity.id
_entity.type
_entity.pdbx_description
1 polymer ?
#
loop_
_entity_poly.entity_id
_entity_poly.type
_entity_poly.pdbx_seq_one_letter_code
_entity_poly.pdbx_strand_id
1 'polypeptide(L)' 'MEKTIVPSATQWTSATDMNNRIIYFRTMYNSTIRSIDLRSIDFSKVHYRAVPMDTVRQQPIEKIKIMSE' A
#
# COMPACT_ATOMS: atom_id res chain seq x y z
N MET A 1 -0.57 -36.84 9.34
CA MET A 1 0.12 -35.60 8.91
C MET A 1 -0.47 -34.46 9.70
N GLU A 2 0.33 -33.81 10.53
CA GLU A 2 -0.10 -32.65 11.31
C GLU A 2 -0.23 -31.44 10.37
N LYS A 3 -1.43 -30.85 10.32
CA LYS A 3 -1.72 -29.71 9.45
C LYS A 3 -1.11 -28.46 10.09
N THR A 4 0.01 -27.98 9.55
CA THR A 4 0.55 -26.66 9.91
C THR A 4 -0.51 -25.60 9.62
N ILE A 5 -1.00 -24.93 10.67
CA ILE A 5 -1.90 -23.78 10.53
C ILE A 5 -1.04 -22.58 10.14
N VAL A 6 -1.15 -22.15 8.89
CA VAL A 6 -0.56 -20.86 8.47
C VAL A 6 -1.50 -19.75 8.93
N PRO A 7 -1.06 -18.82 9.80
CA PRO A 7 -1.89 -17.72 10.21
C PRO A 7 -2.19 -16.82 8.99
N SER A 8 -3.48 -16.57 8.74
CA SER A 8 -3.92 -15.65 7.69
C SER A 8 -4.04 -14.24 8.25
N ALA A 9 -3.57 -13.26 7.48
CA ALA A 9 -3.72 -11.84 7.78
C ALA A 9 -3.88 -11.04 6.48
N THR A 10 -4.65 -9.96 6.53
CA THR A 10 -4.81 -9.02 5.41
C THR A 10 -3.45 -8.41 5.05
N GLN A 11 -2.90 -8.80 3.90
CA GLN A 11 -1.57 -8.34 3.44
C GLN A 11 -1.60 -6.91 2.89
N TRP A 12 -2.71 -6.51 2.28
CA TRP A 12 -2.95 -5.17 1.80
C TRP A 12 -4.44 -4.86 1.76
N THR A 13 -4.75 -3.58 1.73
CA THR A 13 -6.11 -3.07 1.51
C THR A 13 -6.02 -1.98 0.47
N SER A 14 -6.97 -1.97 -0.47
CA SER A 14 -7.03 -0.99 -1.54
C SER A 14 -8.43 -0.39 -1.67
N ALA A 15 -8.49 0.83 -2.16
CA ALA A 15 -9.70 1.52 -2.58
C ALA A 15 -9.45 2.17 -3.95
N THR A 16 -10.42 2.09 -4.85
CA THR A 16 -10.28 2.63 -6.20
C THR A 16 -11.26 3.78 -6.40
N ASP A 17 -10.73 4.95 -6.74
CA ASP A 17 -11.50 6.09 -7.20
C ASP A 17 -11.54 6.07 -8.73
N MET A 18 -12.68 5.61 -9.26
CA MET A 18 -12.87 5.48 -10.70
C MET A 18 -13.07 6.83 -11.40
N ASN A 19 -13.59 7.84 -10.71
CA ASN A 19 -13.84 9.15 -11.29
C ASN A 19 -12.50 9.88 -11.54
N ASN A 20 -11.62 9.87 -10.54
CA ASN A 20 -10.32 10.50 -10.63
C ASN A 20 -9.22 9.59 -11.18
N ARG A 21 -9.53 8.30 -11.40
CA ARG A 21 -8.60 7.26 -11.90
C ARG A 21 -7.39 7.07 -10.98
N ILE A 22 -7.67 6.90 -9.69
CA ILE A 22 -6.65 6.71 -8.65
C ILE A 22 -6.88 5.38 -7.91
N ILE A 23 -5.82 4.61 -7.72
CA ILE A 23 -5.81 3.44 -6.85
C ILE A 23 -5.10 3.81 -5.56
N TYR A 24 -5.80 3.77 -4.43
CA TYR A 24 -5.22 3.93 -3.09
C TYR A 24 -4.93 2.56 -2.49
N PHE A 25 -3.84 2.43 -1.75
CA PHE A 25 -3.50 1.21 -1.05
C PHE A 25 -2.67 1.45 0.21
N ARG A 26 -2.74 0.49 1.14
CA ARG A 26 -1.81 0.31 2.26
C ARG A 26 -1.46 -1.16 2.39
N THR A 27 -0.35 -1.48 3.04
CA THR A 27 0.09 -2.87 3.27
C THR A 27 0.10 -3.21 4.75
N MET A 28 0.28 -4.49 5.05
CA MET A 28 0.49 -5.00 6.41
C MET A 28 1.72 -4.37 7.09
N TYR A 29 2.74 -4.01 6.31
CA TYR A 29 3.99 -3.45 6.82
C TYR A 29 4.09 -1.95 6.70
N ASN A 30 3.23 -1.29 5.91
CA ASN A 30 3.21 0.16 5.74
C ASN A 30 1.77 0.69 5.77
N SER A 31 1.43 1.38 6.86
CA SER A 31 0.10 1.97 7.08
C SER A 31 -0.15 3.27 6.32
N THR A 32 0.87 3.91 5.74
CA THR A 32 0.67 5.10 4.89
C THR A 32 -0.20 4.74 3.70
N ILE A 33 -1.30 5.49 3.51
CA ILE A 33 -2.12 5.39 2.31
C ILE A 33 -1.31 5.98 1.16
N ARG A 34 -0.97 5.14 0.19
CA ARG A 34 -0.25 5.50 -1.04
C ARG A 34 -1.18 5.39 -2.22
N SER A 35 -0.88 6.11 -3.28
CA SER A 35 -1.73 6.14 -4.47
C SER A 35 -0.95 5.89 -5.75
N ILE A 36 -1.66 5.36 -6.75
CA ILE A 36 -1.23 5.30 -8.14
C ILE A 36 -2.21 6.15 -8.93
N ASP A 37 -1.78 7.31 -9.43
CA ASP A 37 -2.58 8.16 -10.31
C ASP A 37 -2.40 7.67 -11.76
N LEU A 38 -3.44 7.05 -12.31
CA LEU A 38 -3.38 6.48 -13.66
C LEU A 38 -3.31 7.57 -14.74
N ARG A 39 -3.70 8.82 -14.44
CA ARG A 39 -3.59 9.95 -15.38
C ARG A 39 -2.16 10.37 -15.61
N SER A 40 -1.26 10.03 -14.67
CA SER A 40 0.17 10.33 -14.79
C SER A 40 0.92 9.35 -15.70
N ILE A 41 0.25 8.30 -16.18
CA ILE A 41 0.85 7.22 -16.97
C ILE A 41 0.47 7.36 -18.44
N ASP A 42 1.48 7.44 -19.31
CA ASP A 42 1.29 7.32 -20.76
C ASP A 42 1.24 5.83 -21.15
N PHE A 43 0.03 5.28 -21.21
CA PHE A 43 -0.21 3.86 -21.55
C PHE A 43 0.16 3.50 -22.99
N SER A 44 0.46 4.47 -23.87
CA SER A 44 0.98 4.17 -25.21
C SER A 44 2.47 3.79 -25.19
N LYS A 45 3.19 4.18 -24.13
CA LYS A 45 4.63 3.94 -23.97
C LYS A 45 4.94 2.92 -22.88
N VAL A 46 4.17 2.95 -21.79
CA VAL A 46 4.38 2.08 -20.63
C VAL A 46 3.74 0.72 -20.88
N HIS A 47 4.60 -0.29 -21.07
CA HIS A 47 4.20 -1.70 -21.10
C HIS A 47 3.93 -2.22 -19.68
N TYR A 48 3.55 -3.49 -19.55
CA TYR A 48 3.35 -4.11 -18.23
C TYR A 48 4.55 -3.91 -17.29
N ARG A 49 4.26 -3.49 -16.06
CA ARG A 49 5.26 -3.31 -14.99
C ARG A 49 4.75 -3.93 -13.70
N ALA A 50 5.63 -4.64 -13.01
CA ALA A 50 5.45 -5.07 -11.64
C ALA A 50 6.46 -4.32 -10.77
N VAL A 51 5.99 -3.67 -9.70
CA VAL A 51 6.83 -2.96 -8.74
C VAL A 51 6.53 -3.48 -7.34
N PRO A 52 7.54 -3.63 -6.46
CA PRO A 52 7.30 -4.00 -5.07
C PRO A 52 6.39 -2.99 -4.39
N MET A 53 5.35 -3.45 -3.71
CA MET A 53 4.51 -2.58 -2.89
C MET A 53 5.29 -2.02 -1.71
N ASP A 54 6.17 -2.82 -1.11
CA ASP A 54 7.09 -2.38 -0.05
C ASP A 54 8.52 -2.77 -0.43
N THR A 55 9.42 -1.78 -0.47
CA THR A 55 10.86 -2.03 -0.61
C THR A 55 11.51 -2.43 0.73
N VAL A 56 10.88 -2.02 1.85
CA VAL A 56 11.28 -2.34 3.23
C VAL A 56 10.03 -2.69 4.04
N ARG A 57 10.10 -3.76 4.83
CA ARG A 57 9.00 -4.20 5.71
C ARG A 57 9.04 -3.44 7.04
N GLN A 58 8.62 -2.17 7.04
CA GLN A 58 8.66 -1.32 8.23
C GLN A 58 7.49 -0.34 8.27
N GLN A 59 6.86 -0.24 9.46
CA GLN A 59 5.78 0.70 9.69
C GLN A 59 6.30 2.15 9.78
N PRO A 60 5.60 3.12 9.16
CA PRO A 60 5.90 4.54 9.31
C PRO A 60 5.39 5.02 10.67
N ILE A 61 6.21 4.86 11.69
CA ILE A 61 5.87 5.26 13.07
C ILE A 61 6.29 6.72 13.25
N GLU A 62 5.30 7.60 13.43
CA GLU A 62 5.54 8.99 13.83
C GLU A 62 5.41 9.13 15.35
N LYS A 63 6.43 9.73 15.99
CA LYS A 63 6.37 10.05 17.42
C LYS A 63 5.73 11.41 17.61
N ILE A 64 4.49 11.42 18.11
CA ILE A 64 3.80 12.66 18.48
C ILE A 64 4.21 13.03 19.91
N LYS A 65 4.76 14.24 20.09
CA LYS A 65 5.05 14.79 21.42
C LYS A 65 3.86 15.63 21.87
N ILE A 66 3.26 15.24 22.98
CA ILE A 66 2.26 16.07 23.67
C ILE A 66 3.01 16.96 24.66
N MET A 67 2.86 18.28 24.53
CA MET A 67 3.39 19.25 25.49
C MET A 67 2.24 19.70 26.41
N SER A 68 2.52 19.82 27.70
CA SER A 68 1.63 20.54 28.62
C SER A 68 1.72 22.04 28.34
N GLU A 69 0.61 22.76 28.52
CA GLU A 69 0.57 24.22 28.50
C GLU A 69 1.47 24.84 29.57
#